data_AF-A0A9E0ISG5-F1
#
_entry.id   AF-A0A9E0ISG5-F1
#
_cell.length_a   1.000
_cell.length_b   1.000
_cell.length_c   1.000
_cell.angle_alpha   90.00
_cell.angle_beta   90.00
_cell.angle_gamma   90.00
#
_symmetry.space_group_name_H-M   'P 1'
#
loop_
_entity.id
_entity.type
_entity.pdbx_description
1 polymer ?
#
loop_
_entity_poly.entity_id
_entity_poly.type
_entity_poly.pdbx_seq_one_letter_code
_entity_poly.pdbx_strand_id
1 'polypeptide(L)'
;MRRIIASLPGFVAGVVLVLSCSDDAPGSADAAACDCPAAEPPLPARVSVVETLTTIPAGGRAGNFAQCPAGAIVLTGGCTGVNIIQQPDVLLQYSIPGAPQAGWSCGWRNDSAVAAEVKVVAHCLNP
;
A
#
# COMPACT_ATOMS: atom_id res chain seq x y z
N MET A 1 54.34 2.77 6.55
CA MET A 1 53.28 3.08 7.53
C MET A 1 52.21 3.92 6.85
N ARG A 2 50.97 3.59 7.18
CA ARG A 2 49.71 3.79 6.44
C ARG A 2 49.17 5.22 6.62
N ARG A 3 48.88 5.94 5.53
CA ARG A 3 48.06 7.16 5.58
C ARG A 3 46.59 6.76 5.57
N ILE A 4 45.89 6.96 6.68
CA ILE A 4 44.42 6.94 6.75
C ILE A 4 44.01 8.33 7.26
N ILE A 5 43.74 9.25 6.33
CA ILE A 5 43.11 10.54 6.65
C ILE A 5 42.06 10.78 5.57
N ALA A 6 40.86 10.25 5.76
CA ALA A 6 39.67 10.63 4.99
C ALA A 6 38.41 10.01 5.62
N SER A 7 37.84 10.62 6.66
CA SER A 7 36.46 10.31 7.07
C SER A 7 35.83 11.28 8.09
N LEU A 8 36.39 12.47 8.36
CA LEU A 8 35.77 13.40 9.31
C LEU A 8 34.63 14.28 8.75
N PRO A 9 34.64 14.81 7.51
CA PRO A 9 33.61 15.78 7.11
C PRO A 9 32.24 15.15 6.84
N GLY A 10 32.18 13.87 6.46
CA GLY A 10 30.92 13.18 6.18
C GLY A 10 30.11 12.84 7.44
N PHE A 11 30.78 12.57 8.55
CA PHE A 11 30.10 12.22 9.80
C PHE A 11 29.44 13.45 10.45
N VAL A 12 30.08 14.61 10.36
CA VAL A 12 29.55 15.86 10.92
C VAL A 12 28.32 16.35 10.13
N ALA A 13 28.35 16.26 8.80
CA ALA A 13 27.20 16.63 7.98
C ALA A 13 25.99 15.70 8.20
N GLY A 14 26.22 14.39 8.38
CA GLY A 14 25.16 13.43 8.69
C GLY A 14 24.53 13.64 10.08
N VAL A 15 25.35 13.93 11.09
CA VAL A 15 24.87 14.16 12.47
C VAL A 15 24.06 15.46 12.58
N VAL A 16 24.45 16.51 11.86
CA VAL A 16 23.70 17.79 11.81
C VAL A 16 22.32 17.60 11.17
N LEU A 17 22.20 16.77 10.14
CA LEU A 17 20.90 16.52 9.48
C LEU A 17 19.97 15.61 10.31
N VAL A 18 20.53 14.69 11.11
CA VAL A 18 19.75 13.78 11.97
C VAL A 18 19.26 14.49 13.24
N LEU A 19 20.02 15.46 13.77
CA LEU A 19 19.65 16.22 14.97
C LEU A 19 18.60 17.32 14.70
N SER A 20 18.37 17.75 13.46
CA SER A 20 17.39 18.81 13.15
C SER A 20 15.95 18.32 12.91
N CYS A 21 15.71 17.01 12.84
CA CYS A 21 14.39 16.46 12.52
C CYS A 21 13.92 15.35 13.49
N SER A 22 14.64 15.13 14.59
CA SER A 22 14.38 14.00 15.49
C SER A 22 14.02 14.48 16.89
N ASP A 23 12.91 15.19 17.05
CA ASP A 23 12.24 15.22 18.36
C ASP A 23 10.73 15.52 18.26
N ASP A 24 9.94 14.49 17.91
CA ASP A 24 8.53 14.42 18.31
C ASP A 24 8.45 13.82 19.73
N ALA A 25 9.06 14.48 20.71
CA ALA A 25 8.73 14.27 22.12
C ALA A 25 7.55 15.18 22.49
N PRO A 26 6.51 14.68 23.20
CA PRO A 26 5.40 15.49 23.63
C PRO A 26 5.85 16.40 24.77
N GLY A 27 6.35 17.59 24.42
CA GLY A 27 6.90 18.56 25.37
C GLY A 27 7.57 19.72 24.64
N SER A 28 6.75 20.66 24.18
CA SER A 28 7.13 21.91 23.51
C SER A 28 8.36 22.62 24.11
N ALA A 29 9.37 22.96 23.29
CA ALA A 29 10.12 24.22 23.43
C ALA A 29 11.01 24.63 22.24
N ASP A 30 11.63 23.71 21.48
CA ASP A 30 12.79 24.13 20.65
C ASP A 30 12.64 23.99 19.12
N ALA A 31 11.48 23.57 18.62
CA ALA A 31 11.22 23.47 17.17
C ALA A 31 11.07 24.83 16.44
N ALA A 32 11.12 25.95 17.16
CA ALA A 32 10.88 27.29 16.59
C ALA A 32 12.09 27.90 15.85
N ALA A 33 13.28 27.28 15.92
CA ALA A 33 14.50 27.83 15.34
C ALA A 33 14.97 27.13 14.06
N CYS A 34 14.27 26.09 13.62
CA CYS A 34 14.60 25.37 12.39
C CYS A 34 13.53 25.63 11.33
N ASP A 35 13.93 26.20 10.18
CA ASP A 35 13.15 26.18 8.94
C ASP A 35 13.09 24.74 8.41
N CYS A 36 12.39 23.87 9.13
CA CYS A 36 12.04 22.56 8.63
C CYS A 36 11.03 22.76 7.50
N PRO A 37 11.21 22.13 6.33
CA PRO A 37 10.16 22.11 5.32
C PRO A 37 8.88 21.59 5.97
N ALA A 38 7.72 22.10 5.54
CA ALA A 38 6.44 21.66 6.06
C ALA A 38 6.38 20.12 6.05
N ALA A 39 6.08 19.53 7.20
CA ALA A 39 5.95 18.08 7.32
C ALA A 39 4.99 17.56 6.24
N GLU A 40 5.35 16.44 5.60
CA GLU A 40 4.46 15.80 4.63
C GLU A 40 3.08 15.57 5.27
N PRO A 41 1.97 15.77 4.54
CA PRO A 41 0.65 15.52 5.08
C PRO A 41 0.57 14.09 5.63
N PRO A 42 -0.08 13.89 6.80
CA PRO A 42 -0.13 12.59 7.45
C PRO A 42 -0.71 11.53 6.50
N LEU A 43 -0.02 10.39 6.38
CA LEU A 43 -0.33 9.28 5.47
C LEU A 43 -1.82 8.86 5.43
N PRO A 44 -2.59 8.84 6.54
CA PRO A 44 -4.01 8.49 6.51
C PRO A 44 -4.86 9.39 5.60
N ALA A 45 -4.46 10.66 5.39
CA ALA A 45 -5.17 11.58 4.49
C ALA A 45 -4.88 11.31 3.00
N ARG A 46 -3.86 10.50 2.70
CA ARG A 46 -3.37 10.26 1.33
C ARG A 46 -3.63 8.83 0.86
N VAL A 47 -3.93 7.89 1.75
CA VAL A 47 -4.24 6.50 1.36
C VAL A 47 -5.75 6.31 1.19
N SER A 48 -6.18 5.95 -0.01
CA SER A 48 -7.56 5.53 -0.29
C SER A 48 -7.65 4.02 -0.54
N VAL A 49 -8.83 3.46 -0.28
CA VAL A 49 -9.15 2.05 -0.57
C VAL A 49 -10.17 2.02 -1.69
N VAL A 50 -9.91 1.21 -2.71
CA VAL A 50 -10.85 0.92 -3.80
C VAL A 50 -11.25 -0.53 -3.72
N GLU A 51 -12.55 -0.80 -3.76
CA GLU A 51 -13.11 -2.14 -3.71
C GLU A 51 -14.00 -2.41 -4.92
N THR A 52 -13.88 -3.60 -5.50
CA THR A 52 -14.75 -4.04 -6.60
C THR A 52 -15.29 -5.43 -6.32
N LEU A 53 -16.61 -5.58 -6.32
CA LEU A 53 -17.31 -6.85 -6.15
C LEU A 53 -17.53 -7.53 -7.50
N THR A 54 -17.53 -8.86 -7.51
CA THR A 54 -18.00 -9.67 -8.64
C THR A 54 -18.61 -10.98 -8.14
N THR A 55 -19.48 -11.55 -8.97
CA THR A 55 -20.10 -12.85 -8.71
C THR A 55 -19.48 -13.89 -9.62
N ILE A 56 -18.97 -14.97 -9.03
CA ILE A 56 -18.54 -16.16 -9.76
C ILE A 56 -19.75 -17.09 -9.87
N PRO A 57 -20.21 -17.45 -11.08
CA PRO A 57 -21.29 -18.42 -11.23
C PRO A 57 -20.89 -19.80 -10.68
N ALA A 58 -21.90 -20.62 -10.36
CA ALA A 58 -21.68 -22.02 -9.95
C ALA A 58 -20.89 -22.79 -11.03
N GLY A 59 -19.88 -23.56 -10.62
CA GLY A 59 -18.98 -24.29 -11.53
C GLY A 59 -18.13 -23.39 -12.45
N GLY A 60 -18.07 -22.09 -12.17
CA GLY A 60 -17.56 -21.08 -13.08
C GLY A 60 -16.20 -20.47 -12.72
N ARG A 61 -15.83 -19.45 -13.49
CA ARG A 61 -14.67 -18.58 -13.23
C ARG A 61 -15.05 -17.13 -13.42
N ALA A 62 -14.43 -16.26 -12.64
CA ALA A 62 -14.55 -14.82 -12.83
C ALA A 62 -13.23 -14.16 -12.45
N GLY A 63 -12.98 -12.99 -13.04
CA GLY A 63 -11.92 -12.09 -12.63
C GLY A 63 -12.46 -10.68 -12.50
N ASN A 64 -11.79 -9.87 -11.71
CA ASN A 64 -12.15 -8.47 -11.56
C ASN A 64 -10.92 -7.63 -11.18
N PHE A 65 -11.09 -6.31 -11.21
CA PHE A 65 -10.02 -5.34 -11.04
C PHE A 65 -10.46 -4.19 -10.13
N ALA A 66 -9.64 -3.83 -9.16
CA ALA A 66 -9.78 -2.61 -8.37
C ALA A 66 -8.77 -1.57 -8.85
N GLN A 67 -9.26 -0.57 -9.58
CA GLN A 67 -8.42 0.46 -10.19
C GLN A 67 -8.23 1.64 -9.23
N CYS A 68 -6.97 2.01 -8.97
CA CYS A 68 -6.67 3.24 -8.26
C CYS A 68 -7.02 4.48 -9.11
N PRO A 69 -7.33 5.63 -8.48
CA PRO A 69 -7.52 6.89 -9.19
C PRO A 69 -6.33 7.23 -10.09
N ALA A 70 -6.58 7.99 -11.16
CA ALA A 70 -5.52 8.44 -12.04
C ALA A 70 -4.46 9.26 -11.28
N GLY A 71 -3.19 8.95 -11.50
CA GLY A 71 -2.07 9.60 -10.79
C GLY A 71 -1.76 9.02 -9.41
N ALA A 72 -2.60 8.12 -8.88
CA ALA A 72 -2.31 7.43 -7.63
C ALA A 72 -1.32 6.27 -7.84
N ILE A 73 -0.58 5.92 -6.78
CA ILE A 73 0.36 4.80 -6.75
C ILE A 73 -0.30 3.62 -6.03
N VAL A 74 -0.25 2.42 -6.61
CA VAL A 74 -0.70 1.21 -5.90
C VAL A 74 0.31 0.86 -4.83
N LEU A 75 -0.14 0.82 -3.57
CA LEU A 75 0.68 0.38 -2.45
C LEU A 75 0.60 -1.14 -2.29
N THR A 76 -0.63 -1.66 -2.27
CA THR A 76 -0.91 -3.08 -2.08
C THR A 76 -2.35 -3.38 -2.51
N GLY A 77 -2.74 -4.64 -2.50
CA GLY A 77 -4.10 -5.07 -2.75
C GLY A 77 -4.30 -6.54 -2.41
N GLY A 78 -5.50 -7.03 -2.67
CA GLY A 78 -5.85 -8.40 -2.36
C GLY A 78 -7.18 -8.83 -2.91
N CYS A 79 -7.46 -10.11 -2.68
CA CYS A 79 -8.65 -10.82 -3.14
C CYS A 79 -9.29 -11.49 -1.93
N THR A 80 -10.59 -11.33 -1.73
CA THR A 80 -11.31 -11.98 -0.63
C THR A 80 -12.68 -12.45 -1.08
N GLY A 81 -13.20 -13.52 -0.47
CA GLY A 81 -14.63 -13.83 -0.55
C GLY A 81 -15.43 -12.97 0.42
N VAL A 82 -16.67 -12.63 0.08
CA VAL A 82 -17.56 -11.86 0.97
C VAL A 82 -18.05 -12.74 2.14
N ASN A 83 -18.22 -14.04 1.89
CA ASN A 83 -18.63 -15.04 2.90
C ASN A 83 -17.79 -16.32 2.78
N ILE A 84 -16.46 -16.18 2.69
CA ILE A 84 -15.55 -17.28 2.29
C ILE A 84 -15.66 -18.53 3.18
N ILE A 85 -15.99 -18.38 4.47
CA ILE A 85 -16.16 -19.51 5.40
C ILE A 85 -17.33 -20.42 4.97
N GLN A 86 -18.33 -19.87 4.30
CA GLN A 86 -19.49 -20.59 3.78
C GLN A 86 -19.27 -21.12 2.35
N GLN A 87 -18.11 -20.83 1.74
CA GLN A 87 -17.81 -21.10 0.33
C GLN A 87 -16.41 -21.72 0.18
N PRO A 88 -16.16 -22.91 0.77
CA PRO A 88 -14.84 -23.54 0.73
C PRO A 88 -14.37 -23.93 -0.68
N ASP A 89 -15.32 -24.07 -1.63
CA ASP A 89 -15.04 -24.46 -3.02
C ASP A 89 -14.69 -23.28 -3.94
N VAL A 90 -14.53 -22.07 -3.37
CA VAL A 90 -14.05 -20.89 -4.11
C VAL A 90 -12.54 -20.80 -3.99
N LEU A 91 -11.85 -21.00 -5.10
CA LEU A 91 -10.40 -21.04 -5.19
C LEU A 91 -9.86 -19.79 -5.87
N LEU A 92 -8.97 -19.09 -5.18
CA LEU A 92 -8.20 -17.99 -5.75
C LEU A 92 -7.16 -18.55 -6.74
N GLN A 93 -7.17 -18.06 -7.97
CA GLN A 93 -6.27 -18.49 -9.04
C GLN A 93 -5.05 -17.56 -9.16
N TYR A 94 -5.29 -16.26 -9.06
CA TYR A 94 -4.25 -15.25 -9.09
C TYR A 94 -4.65 -14.02 -8.28
N SER A 95 -3.64 -13.35 -7.75
CA SER A 95 -3.72 -12.07 -7.03
C SER A 95 -2.44 -11.31 -7.36
N ILE A 96 -2.54 -10.34 -8.25
CA ILE A 96 -1.37 -9.63 -8.79
C ILE A 96 -1.66 -8.13 -8.89
N PRO A 97 -0.62 -7.28 -8.80
CA PRO A 97 -0.73 -5.90 -9.24
C PRO A 97 -1.26 -5.86 -10.68
N GLY A 98 -2.20 -4.95 -10.95
CA GLY A 98 -2.67 -4.69 -12.31
C GLY A 98 -1.56 -4.10 -13.16
N ALA A 99 -1.39 -4.63 -14.35
CA ALA A 99 -0.59 -4.00 -15.39
C ALA A 99 -1.47 -3.87 -16.65
N PRO A 100 -1.45 -2.73 -17.36
CA PRO A 100 -0.64 -1.52 -17.14
C PRO A 100 -1.28 -0.48 -16.20
N GLN A 101 -2.53 -0.67 -15.75
CA GLN A 101 -3.21 0.30 -14.88
C GLN A 101 -2.80 0.10 -13.41
N ALA A 102 -2.57 1.22 -12.70
CA ALA A 102 -2.41 1.23 -11.25
C ALA A 102 -3.66 0.62 -10.58
N GLY A 103 -3.60 -0.66 -10.19
CA GLY A 103 -4.61 -1.30 -9.37
C GLY A 103 -4.23 -2.72 -8.95
N TRP A 104 -5.23 -3.50 -8.55
CA TRP A 104 -5.06 -4.90 -8.17
C TRP A 104 -6.00 -5.80 -8.95
N SER A 105 -5.51 -6.95 -9.41
CA SER A 105 -6.24 -7.91 -10.25
C SER A 105 -6.37 -9.25 -9.56
N CYS A 106 -7.57 -9.83 -9.62
CA CYS A 106 -7.88 -11.12 -9.02
C CYS A 106 -8.63 -12.01 -9.99
N GLY A 107 -8.39 -13.30 -9.89
CA GLY A 107 -9.16 -14.32 -10.60
C GLY A 107 -9.48 -15.48 -9.69
N TRP A 108 -10.67 -16.02 -9.85
CA TRP A 108 -11.19 -17.10 -9.03
C TRP A 108 -11.84 -18.18 -9.88
N ARG A 109 -11.90 -19.38 -9.31
CA ARG A 109 -12.72 -20.50 -9.76
C ARG A 109 -13.68 -20.88 -8.65
N ASN A 110 -14.91 -21.18 -9.01
CA ASN A 110 -15.91 -21.67 -8.08
C ASN A 110 -16.30 -23.09 -8.49
N ASP A 111 -15.87 -24.08 -7.70
CA ASP A 111 -16.19 -25.49 -7.92
C ASP A 111 -17.52 -25.89 -7.22
N SER A 112 -18.21 -24.94 -6.59
CA SER A 112 -19.50 -25.14 -5.91
C SER A 112 -20.69 -25.18 -6.87
N ALA A 113 -21.79 -25.79 -6.40
CA ALA A 113 -23.09 -25.80 -7.07
C ALA A 113 -23.88 -24.48 -6.91
N VAL A 114 -23.39 -23.55 -6.08
CA VAL A 114 -23.99 -22.22 -5.87
C VAL A 114 -23.03 -21.11 -6.29
N ALA A 115 -23.59 -19.98 -6.73
CA ALA A 115 -22.79 -18.80 -7.05
C ALA A 115 -22.13 -18.21 -5.79
N ALA A 116 -21.00 -17.55 -5.98
CA ALA A 116 -20.21 -16.97 -4.90
C ALA A 116 -19.86 -15.51 -5.19
N GLU A 117 -19.92 -14.66 -4.17
CA GLU A 117 -19.54 -13.25 -4.27
C GLU A 117 -18.13 -13.06 -3.71
N VAL A 118 -17.30 -12.38 -4.50
CA VAL A 118 -15.90 -12.10 -4.19
C VAL A 118 -15.58 -10.64 -4.42
N LYS A 119 -14.50 -10.18 -3.78
CA LYS A 119 -14.09 -8.79 -3.73
C LYS A 119 -12.61 -8.65 -4.05
N VAL A 120 -12.30 -7.67 -4.88
CA VAL A 120 -10.95 -7.14 -5.12
C VAL A 120 -10.77 -5.88 -4.30
N VAL A 121 -9.59 -5.71 -3.69
CA VAL A 121 -9.23 -4.51 -2.94
C VAL A 121 -7.90 -3.98 -3.45
N ALA A 122 -7.80 -2.66 -3.62
CA ALA A 122 -6.56 -1.94 -3.87
C ALA A 122 -6.40 -0.79 -2.87
N HIS A 123 -5.20 -0.66 -2.31
CA HIS A 123 -4.79 0.47 -1.48
C HIS A 123 -3.93 1.41 -2.32
N CYS A 124 -4.36 2.66 -2.40
CA CYS A 124 -3.82 3.64 -3.33
C CYS A 124 -3.26 4.83 -2.55
N LEU A 125 -2.01 5.22 -2.83
CA LEU A 125 -1.44 6.47 -2.35
C LEU A 125 -1.77 7.58 -3.35
N ASN A 126 -2.54 8.56 -2.90
CA ASN A 126 -2.82 9.78 -3.63
C ASN A 126 -1.69 10.78 -3.33
N PRO A 127 -0.95 11.22 -4.36
CA PRO A 127 0.18 12.11 -4.19
C PRO A 127 -0.21 13.44 -3.53
#